data_AF-A0A1C9HMR0-F1
#
_entry.id   AF-A0A1C9HMR0-F1
#
_cell.length_a   1.000
_cell.length_b   1.000
_cell.length_c   1.000
_cell.angle_alpha   90.00
_cell.angle_beta   90.00
_cell.angle_gamma   90.00
#
_symmetry.space_group_name_H-M   'P 1'
#
loop_
_entity.id
_entity.type
_entity.pdbx_description
1 polymer ?
#
loop_
_entity_poly.entity_id
_entity_poly.type
_entity_poly.pdbx_seq_one_letter_code
_entity_poly.pdbx_strand_id
1 'polypeptide(L)' 'MTTTVTAKGQVTIPKAVRELLGIVPGSEVDFHRTADGSVVLTS' A
#
# COMPACT_ATOMS: atom_id res chain seq x y z
N MET A 1 7.93 2.48 -9.38
CA MET A 1 8.11 3.70 -8.55
C MET A 1 8.52 3.24 -7.17
N THR A 2 9.61 3.77 -6.62
CA THR A 2 10.06 3.46 -5.26
C THR A 2 9.59 4.56 -4.30
N THR A 3 9.22 4.18 -3.09
CA THR A 3 8.76 5.10 -2.04
C THR A 3 9.48 4.78 -0.76
N THR A 4 9.98 5.81 -0.07
CA THR A 4 10.72 5.63 1.18
C THR A 4 9.75 5.56 2.35
N VAL A 5 10.03 4.67 3.30
CA VAL A 5 9.30 4.60 4.56
C VAL A 5 9.66 5.82 5.41
N THR A 6 8.66 6.52 5.92
CA THR A 6 8.85 7.66 6.83
C THR A 6 9.35 7.20 8.20
N ALA A 7 9.84 8.13 9.03
CA ALA A 7 10.28 7.82 10.39
C ALA A 7 9.18 7.20 11.29
N LYS A 8 7.91 7.39 10.93
CA LYS A 8 6.75 6.81 11.64
C LYS A 8 6.34 5.43 11.10
N GLY A 9 7.11 4.83 10.19
CA GLY A 9 6.80 3.53 9.60
C GLY A 9 5.73 3.57 8.50
N GLN A 10 5.32 4.75 8.02
CA GLN A 10 4.32 4.89 6.97
C GLN A 10 4.97 4.93 5.58
N VAL A 11 4.31 4.36 4.58
CA VAL A 11 4.66 4.46 3.17
C VAL A 11 3.56 5.19 2.40
N THR A 12 3.95 6.02 1.43
CA THR A 12 3.00 6.72 0.57
C THR A 12 2.57 5.82 -0.58
N ILE A 13 1.27 5.54 -0.73
CA ILE A 13 0.75 4.87 -1.93
C ILE A 13 0.67 5.91 -3.07
N PRO A 14 1.41 5.72 -4.19
CA PRO A 14 1.39 6.66 -5.31
C PRO A 14 -0.03 6.88 -5.86
N LYS A 15 -0.31 8.07 -6.39
CA LYS A 15 -1.65 8.46 -6.89
C LYS A 15 -2.25 7.42 -7.84
N ALA A 16 -1.50 7.00 -8.86
CA ALA A 16 -1.96 6.03 -9.85
C ALA A 16 -2.35 4.67 -9.22
N VAL A 17 -1.65 4.25 -8.15
CA VAL A 17 -1.95 3.01 -7.44
C VAL A 17 -3.21 3.17 -6.57
N ARG A 18 -3.39 4.31 -5.90
CA ARG A 18 -4.63 4.61 -5.15
C ARG A 18 -5.85 4.61 -6.04
N GLU A 19 -5.76 5.26 -7.20
CA GLU A 19 -6.85 5.31 -8.18
C GLU A 19 -7.18 3.91 -8.73
N LEU A 20 -6.15 3.11 -9.03
CA LEU A 20 -6.33 1.72 -9.47
C LEU A 20 -7.02 0.85 -8.42
N LEU A 21 -6.65 1.01 -7.14
CA LEU A 21 -7.20 0.23 -6.02
C LEU A 21 -8.48 0.84 -5.44
N GLY A 22 -8.93 2.02 -5.89
CA GLY A 22 -10.09 2.71 -5.34
C GLY A 22 -9.92 3.21 -3.89
N ILE A 23 -8.68 3.35 -3.41
CA ILE A 23 -8.37 3.74 -2.03
C ILE A 23 -8.52 5.25 -1.86
N VAL A 24 -9.35 5.66 -0.91
CA VAL A 24 -9.62 7.06 -0.54
C VAL A 24 -9.20 7.33 0.90
N PRO A 25 -9.13 8.61 1.35
CA PRO A 25 -8.87 8.90 2.75
C PRO A 25 -9.89 8.20 3.67
N GLY A 26 -9.38 7.42 4.63
CA GLY A 26 -10.21 6.62 5.55
C GLY A 26 -10.48 5.18 5.11
N SER A 27 -10.08 4.79 3.89
CA SER A 27 -10.10 3.37 3.49
C SER A 27 -9.20 2.54 4.40
N GLU A 28 -9.72 1.42 4.88
CA GLU A 28 -8.92 0.36 5.48
C GLU A 28 -8.29 -0.49 4.38
N VAL A 29 -7.13 -1.06 4.68
CA VAL A 29 -6.39 -1.93 3.76
C VAL A 29 -5.77 -3.06 4.55
N ASP A 30 -5.77 -4.24 3.96
CA ASP A 30 -5.16 -5.44 4.52
C ASP A 30 -3.83 -5.75 3.86
N PHE A 31 -2.89 -6.24 4.66
CA PHE A 31 -1.57 -6.67 4.20
C PHE A 31 -1.46 -8.18 4.31
N HIS A 32 -1.17 -8.83 3.20
CA HIS A 32 -0.96 -10.27 3.13
C HIS A 32 0.45 -10.58 2.65
N ARG A 33 1.09 -11.56 3.30
CA ARG A 33 2.37 -12.09 2.83
C ARG A 33 2.12 -13.32 1.97
N THR A 34 2.65 -13.32 0.75
CA THR A 34 2.56 -14.44 -0.18
C THR A 34 3.74 -15.40 -0.02
N ALA A 35 3.61 -16.61 -0.58
CA ALA A 35 4.61 -17.67 -0.43
C ALA A 35 5.98 -17.34 -1.06
N ASP A 36 5.99 -16.49 -2.08
CA ASP A 36 7.19 -15.95 -2.74
C ASP A 36 7.87 -14.82 -1.92
N GLY A 37 7.31 -14.47 -0.76
CA GLY A 37 7.84 -13.42 0.12
C GLY A 37 7.37 -12.01 -0.22
N SER A 38 6.58 -11.84 -1.28
CA SER A 38 5.95 -10.56 -1.61
C SER A 38 4.89 -10.17 -0.56
N VAL A 39 4.62 -8.87 -0.46
CA VAL A 39 3.51 -8.35 0.35
C VAL A 39 2.48 -7.77 -0.59
N VAL A 40 1.26 -8.28 -0.51
CA VAL A 40 0.11 -7.84 -1.29
C VAL A 40 -0.77 -6.97 -0.40
N LEU A 41 -1.26 -5.88 -0.99
CA LEU A 41 -2.19 -4.97 -0.35
C LEU A 41 -3.57 -5.15 -0.99
N THR A 42 -4.59 -5.33 -0.16
CA THR A 42 -5.99 -5.47 -0.57
C THR A 42 -6.84 -4.40 0.14
N SER A 43 -7.90 -3.92 -0.51
CA SER A 43 -8.86 -2.95 0.06
C SER A 43 -10.22 -3.58 0.31
#